data_AF-A0A726QF13-F1
#
_entry.id   AF-A0A726QF13-F1
#
_cell.length_a   1.000
_cell.length_b   1.000
_cell.length_c   1.000
_cell.angle_alpha   90.00
_cell.angle_beta   90.00
_cell.angle_gamma   90.00
#
_symmetry.space_group_name_H-M   'P 1'
#
loop_
_entity.id
_entity.type
_entity.pdbx_description
1 polymer ?
#
loop_
_entity_poly.entity_id
_entity_poly.type
_entity_poly.pdbx_seq_one_letter_code
_entity_poly.pdbx_strand_id
1 'polypeptide(L)'
;NSLINTDSFQNPFKYKMDIAMDSAGATEPRCIDLIETFNYLIGLHVKSIESNVERGYVRIEGTLPTGERTLILWRDCDKIGYEELNKYANRFDLYAKEKTFDVIYINGDHNLPTAYTVDEEDSEIVRSLKIRQIEPEFLNLMFAEEV
;
A
#
# COMPACT_ATOMS: atom_id res chain seq x y z
N ASN A 1 -6.56 -22.85 9.34
CA ASN A 1 -7.12 -21.49 9.15
C ASN A 1 -6.39 -20.53 10.06
N SER A 2 -5.27 -20.01 9.58
CA SER A 2 -4.49 -18.99 10.26
C SER A 2 -5.32 -17.71 10.36
N LEU A 3 -5.67 -17.30 11.59
CA LEU A 3 -6.42 -16.06 11.84
C LEU A 3 -5.43 -14.90 11.78
N ILE A 4 -5.21 -14.38 10.57
CA ILE A 4 -4.45 -13.14 10.43
C ILE A 4 -5.37 -11.99 10.81
N ASN A 5 -4.97 -11.26 11.83
CA ASN A 5 -5.69 -10.06 12.21
C ASN A 5 -5.31 -8.92 11.24
N THR A 6 -6.25 -8.52 10.41
CA THR A 6 -6.12 -7.36 9.51
C THR A 6 -5.95 -6.03 10.25
N ASP A 7 -6.27 -5.99 11.56
CA ASP A 7 -6.04 -4.82 12.42
C ASP A 7 -4.58 -4.36 12.41
N SER A 8 -3.63 -5.29 12.22
CA SER A 8 -2.20 -4.99 12.16
C SER A 8 -1.83 -4.04 11.02
N PHE A 9 -2.63 -4.02 9.95
CA PHE A 9 -2.41 -3.11 8.83
C PHE A 9 -2.94 -1.70 9.11
N GLN A 10 -3.79 -1.49 10.12
CA GLN A 10 -4.25 -0.14 10.50
C GLN A 10 -3.11 0.71 11.08
N ASN A 11 -2.10 0.09 11.71
CA ASN A 11 -0.90 0.76 12.19
C ASN A 11 0.37 -0.02 11.83
N PRO A 12 0.85 0.11 10.57
CA PRO A 12 1.89 -0.76 10.03
C PRO A 12 3.29 -0.51 10.62
N PHE A 13 3.47 0.56 11.41
CA PHE A 13 4.79 0.95 11.95
C PHE A 13 5.11 0.34 13.31
N LYS A 14 4.09 -0.12 14.03
CA LYS A 14 4.24 -0.61 15.42
C LYS A 14 4.36 -2.12 15.51
N TYR A 15 4.03 -2.85 14.44
CA TYR A 15 3.62 -4.25 14.60
C TYR A 15 4.63 -5.27 14.09
N LYS A 16 4.58 -6.44 14.77
CA LYS A 16 5.34 -7.66 14.56
C LYS A 16 4.28 -8.76 14.51
N MET A 17 4.04 -9.36 13.33
CA MET A 17 2.86 -10.21 13.11
C MET A 17 3.09 -11.71 13.35
N ASP A 18 2.42 -12.27 14.35
CA ASP A 18 2.44 -13.71 14.63
C ASP A 18 1.73 -14.51 13.52
N ILE A 19 2.48 -15.38 12.80
CA ILE A 19 1.88 -16.29 11.80
C ILE A 19 1.64 -17.66 12.44
N ALA A 20 0.42 -18.18 12.33
CA ALA A 20 0.13 -19.59 12.56
C ALA A 20 0.50 -20.39 11.30
N MET A 21 1.38 -21.40 11.42
CA MET A 21 1.95 -22.10 10.26
C MET A 21 1.50 -23.56 10.12
N ASP A 22 0.65 -24.08 11.01
CA ASP A 22 0.23 -25.48 10.90
C ASP A 22 -1.24 -25.77 11.28
N SER A 23 -1.73 -26.87 10.71
CA SER A 23 -3.01 -27.51 11.01
C SER A 23 -3.01 -28.22 12.39
N ALA A 24 -1.95 -28.10 13.17
CA ALA A 24 -1.77 -28.75 14.48
C ALA A 24 -1.88 -27.76 15.66
N GLY A 25 -2.05 -26.46 15.39
CA GLY A 25 -2.28 -25.43 16.40
C GLY A 25 -1.00 -24.88 17.04
N ALA A 26 0.18 -25.14 16.48
CA ALA A 26 1.41 -24.51 16.93
C ALA A 26 1.56 -23.13 16.28
N THR A 27 1.23 -22.09 17.04
CA THR A 27 1.52 -20.69 16.67
C THR A 27 2.93 -20.36 17.11
N GLU A 28 3.87 -20.21 16.17
CA GLU A 28 5.15 -19.55 16.50
C GLU A 28 5.03 -18.06 16.19
N PRO A 29 5.12 -17.19 17.21
CA PRO A 29 5.10 -15.75 17.01
C PRO A 29 6.32 -15.33 16.18
N ARG A 30 6.09 -14.85 14.95
CA ARG A 30 7.13 -14.30 14.09
C ARG A 30 7.04 -12.79 14.08
N CYS A 31 8.18 -12.13 14.25
CA CYS A 31 8.24 -10.69 14.13
C CYS A 31 8.37 -10.31 12.66
N ILE A 32 7.26 -9.94 12.02
CA ILE A 32 7.25 -9.58 10.59
C ILE A 32 7.14 -8.07 10.43
N ASP A 33 8.08 -7.52 9.69
CA ASP A 33 7.99 -6.17 9.14
C ASP A 33 7.05 -6.20 7.92
N LEU A 34 5.84 -5.65 8.08
CA LEU A 34 4.82 -5.65 7.01
C LEU A 34 5.30 -4.89 5.77
N ILE A 35 6.07 -3.81 5.95
CA ILE A 35 6.49 -2.93 4.88
C ILE A 35 7.53 -3.64 4.01
N GLU A 36 8.58 -4.17 4.65
CA GLU A 36 9.62 -4.92 3.94
C GLU A 36 9.06 -6.20 3.30
N THR A 37 8.19 -6.90 4.03
CA THR A 37 7.59 -8.15 3.54
C THR A 37 6.71 -7.89 2.31
N PHE A 38 5.89 -6.85 2.32
CA PHE A 38 5.06 -6.55 1.15
C PHE A 38 5.90 -6.18 -0.08
N ASN A 39 6.95 -5.37 0.11
CA ASN A 39 7.87 -5.02 -0.98
C ASN A 39 8.50 -6.27 -1.60
N TYR A 40 8.90 -7.24 -0.77
CA TYR A 40 9.42 -8.52 -1.21
C TYR A 40 8.37 -9.35 -1.96
N LEU A 41 7.17 -9.50 -1.39
CA LEU A 41 6.10 -10.34 -1.95
C LEU A 41 5.69 -9.89 -3.36
N ILE A 42 5.59 -8.58 -3.60
CA ILE A 42 5.22 -8.06 -4.92
C ILE A 42 6.42 -7.95 -5.88
N GLY A 43 7.63 -8.30 -5.42
CA GLY A 43 8.87 -8.21 -6.18
C GLY A 43 9.27 -6.77 -6.52
N LEU A 44 8.93 -5.80 -5.66
CA LEU A 44 9.17 -4.38 -5.95
C LEU A 44 10.67 -4.09 -6.01
N HIS A 45 11.14 -3.54 -7.13
CA HIS A 45 12.44 -2.89 -7.18
C HIS A 45 12.32 -1.48 -6.61
N VAL A 46 12.67 -1.32 -5.33
CA VAL A 46 12.57 -0.05 -4.60
C VAL A 46 13.54 0.99 -5.17
N LYS A 47 13.02 2.20 -5.41
CA LYS A 47 13.77 3.37 -5.89
C LYS A 47 13.97 4.39 -4.77
N SER A 48 12.95 4.66 -3.97
CA SER A 48 13.04 5.60 -2.86
C SER A 48 12.06 5.22 -1.75
N ILE A 49 12.46 5.54 -0.52
CA ILE A 49 11.62 5.41 0.67
C ILE A 49 11.65 6.76 1.40
N GLU A 50 10.49 7.35 1.61
CA GLU A 50 10.29 8.52 2.46
C GLU A 50 9.39 8.11 3.62
N SER A 51 9.80 8.37 4.86
CA SER A 51 9.00 8.05 6.04
C SER A 51 8.85 9.25 6.95
N ASN A 52 7.66 9.40 7.52
CA ASN A 52 7.40 10.28 8.64
C ASN A 52 6.39 9.60 9.57
N VAL A 53 6.91 8.75 10.47
CA VAL A 53 6.10 7.96 11.41
C VAL A 53 5.34 8.85 12.41
N GLU A 54 5.90 10.02 12.74
CA GLU A 54 5.21 11.01 13.58
C GLU A 54 3.93 11.51 12.90
N ARG A 55 4.02 11.86 11.61
CA ARG A 55 2.87 12.20 10.76
C ARG A 55 2.05 11.00 10.30
N GLY A 56 2.54 9.79 10.51
CA GLY A 56 1.80 8.55 10.28
C GLY A 56 1.88 8.00 8.86
N TYR A 57 2.96 8.21 8.11
CA TYR A 57 3.11 7.58 6.79
C TYR A 57 4.51 7.03 6.50
N VAL A 58 4.55 6.01 5.64
CA VAL A 58 5.72 5.56 4.88
C VAL A 58 5.32 5.49 3.41
N ARG A 59 6.13 6.11 2.57
CA ARG A 59 5.94 6.24 1.13
C ARG A 59 7.10 5.56 0.43
N ILE A 60 6.80 4.59 -0.43
CA ILE A 60 7.81 3.85 -1.18
C ILE A 60 7.51 4.01 -2.66
N GLU A 61 8.50 4.43 -3.43
CA GLU A 61 8.44 4.38 -4.89
C GLU A 61 9.32 3.24 -5.40
N GLY A 62 8.87 2.59 -6.47
CA GLY A 62 9.65 1.58 -7.14
C GLY A 62 9.07 1.20 -8.49
N THR A 63 9.52 0.06 -8.98
CA THR A 63 9.03 -0.52 -10.23
C THR A 63 8.72 -1.99 -10.00
N LEU A 64 7.52 -2.41 -10.38
CA LEU A 64 7.15 -3.82 -10.34
C LEU A 64 7.91 -4.62 -11.40
N PRO A 65 8.00 -5.97 -11.27
CA PRO A 65 8.60 -6.82 -12.30
C PRO A 65 7.95 -6.67 -13.68
N THR A 66 6.69 -6.22 -13.72
CA THR A 66 5.93 -5.89 -14.94
C THR A 66 6.41 -4.61 -15.64
N GLY A 67 7.24 -3.80 -14.99
CA GLY A 67 7.67 -2.48 -15.47
C GLY A 67 6.75 -1.33 -15.02
N GLU A 68 5.66 -1.61 -14.32
CA GLU A 68 4.75 -0.57 -13.80
C GLU A 68 5.45 0.28 -12.74
N ARG A 69 5.38 1.62 -12.89
CA ARG A 69 5.86 2.55 -11.85
C ARG A 69 4.88 2.54 -10.69
N THR A 70 5.39 2.29 -9.49
CA THR A 70 4.54 1.98 -8.34
C THR A 70 4.82 2.92 -7.19
N LEU A 71 3.73 3.38 -6.57
CA LEU A 71 3.73 3.98 -5.26
C LEU A 71 3.10 3.01 -4.27
N ILE A 72 3.72 2.84 -3.11
CA ILE A 72 3.11 2.20 -1.95
C ILE A 72 3.00 3.26 -0.86
N LEU A 73 1.79 3.48 -0.38
CA LEU A 73 1.50 4.37 0.73
C LEU A 73 1.02 3.54 1.93
N TRP A 74 1.91 3.37 2.89
CA TRP A 74 1.55 2.87 4.21
C TRP A 74 1.18 4.03 5.12
N ARG A 75 0.08 3.90 5.87
CA ARG A 75 -0.41 4.93 6.77
C ARG A 75 -0.86 4.37 8.12
N ASP A 76 -0.66 5.14 9.18
CA ASP A 76 -1.36 4.96 10.44
C ASP A 76 -2.79 5.48 10.24
N CYS A 77 -3.75 4.58 10.12
CA CYS A 77 -5.15 4.91 9.81
C CYS A 77 -5.83 5.75 10.90
N ASP A 78 -5.32 5.72 12.14
CA ASP A 78 -5.82 6.57 13.23
C ASP A 78 -5.35 8.03 13.06
N LYS A 79 -4.21 8.25 12.40
CA LYS A 79 -3.65 9.60 12.14
C LYS A 79 -4.05 10.13 10.76
N ILE A 80 -4.02 9.26 9.76
CA ILE A 80 -4.32 9.57 8.35
C ILE A 80 -5.59 8.80 7.96
N GLY A 81 -6.72 9.35 8.39
CA GLY A 81 -8.04 8.94 7.93
C GLY A 81 -8.40 9.55 6.57
N TYR A 82 -9.67 9.46 6.21
CA TYR A 82 -10.19 9.86 4.89
C TYR A 82 -9.96 11.32 4.51
N GLU A 83 -10.09 12.26 5.44
CA GLU A 83 -9.88 13.69 5.14
C GLU A 83 -8.39 14.00 4.91
N GLU A 84 -7.52 13.52 5.79
CA GLU A 84 -6.08 13.73 5.67
C GLU A 84 -5.51 13.00 4.45
N LEU A 85 -6.01 11.82 4.12
CA LEU A 85 -5.57 11.07 2.95
C LEU A 85 -5.72 11.86 1.64
N ASN A 86 -6.81 12.63 1.48
CA ASN A 86 -6.97 13.50 0.31
C ASN A 86 -5.95 14.64 0.27
N LYS A 87 -5.60 15.22 1.43
CA LYS A 87 -4.54 16.25 1.52
C LYS A 87 -3.19 15.66 1.12
N TYR A 88 -2.89 14.43 1.58
CA TYR A 88 -1.69 13.71 1.19
C TYR A 88 -1.67 13.33 -0.29
N ALA A 89 -2.80 12.95 -0.88
CA ALA A 89 -2.88 12.64 -2.30
C ALA A 89 -2.47 13.84 -3.19
N ASN A 90 -2.91 15.04 -2.82
CA ASN A 90 -2.48 16.27 -3.49
C ASN A 90 -0.99 16.56 -3.24
N ARG A 91 -0.53 16.42 -1.98
CA ARG A 91 0.88 16.64 -1.63
C ARG A 91 1.84 15.67 -2.32
N PHE A 92 1.38 14.45 -2.62
CA PHE A 92 2.17 13.41 -3.27
C PHE A 92 1.97 13.36 -4.79
N ASP A 93 1.31 14.38 -5.35
CA ASP A 93 1.14 14.54 -6.80
C ASP A 93 0.44 13.34 -7.46
N LEU A 94 -0.50 12.69 -6.75
CA LEU A 94 -1.20 11.50 -7.26
C LEU A 94 -2.09 11.82 -8.48
N TYR A 95 -2.52 13.07 -8.59
CA TYR A 95 -3.38 13.59 -9.65
C TYR A 95 -2.66 14.58 -10.55
N ALA A 96 -1.32 14.53 -10.58
CA ALA A 96 -0.54 15.41 -11.44
C ALA A 96 -0.87 15.19 -12.93
N LYS A 97 -0.69 16.26 -13.71
CA LYS A 97 -0.89 16.25 -15.16
C LYS A 97 -0.04 15.20 -15.87
N GLU A 98 1.22 15.08 -15.45
CA GLU A 98 2.09 14.01 -15.87
C GLU A 98 1.80 12.74 -15.05
N LYS A 99 1.60 11.61 -15.74
CA LYS A 99 1.33 10.33 -15.06
C LYS A 99 2.59 9.85 -14.33
N THR A 100 2.65 10.14 -13.03
CA THR A 100 3.76 9.76 -12.15
C THR A 100 3.79 8.27 -11.84
N PHE A 101 2.62 7.67 -11.58
CA PHE A 101 2.49 6.27 -11.17
C PHE A 101 1.48 5.51 -12.03
N ASP A 102 1.78 4.25 -12.29
CA ASP A 102 0.91 3.32 -13.02
C ASP A 102 -0.01 2.55 -12.07
N VAL A 103 0.45 2.28 -10.84
CA VAL A 103 -0.32 1.64 -9.77
C VAL A 103 0.05 2.20 -8.41
N ILE A 104 -0.96 2.33 -7.54
CA ILE A 104 -0.79 2.73 -6.15
C ILE A 104 -1.31 1.62 -5.25
N TYR A 105 -0.50 1.20 -4.28
CA TYR A 105 -0.93 0.36 -3.18
C TYR A 105 -1.13 1.19 -1.93
N ILE A 106 -2.20 0.92 -1.19
CA ILE A 106 -2.51 1.60 0.07
C ILE A 106 -3.10 0.62 1.09
N ASN A 107 -2.71 0.73 2.36
CA ASN A 107 -3.34 -0.04 3.44
C ASN A 107 -4.64 0.63 3.90
N GLY A 108 -5.56 -0.19 4.39
CA GLY A 108 -6.90 0.19 4.78
C GLY A 108 -7.78 0.60 3.60
N ASP A 109 -9.05 0.87 3.90
CA ASP A 109 -9.97 1.44 2.92
C ASP A 109 -9.53 2.85 2.50
N HIS A 110 -9.95 3.30 1.33
CA HIS A 110 -9.65 4.65 0.85
C HIS A 110 -10.87 5.30 0.22
N ASN A 111 -10.90 6.63 0.27
CA ASN A 111 -11.87 7.46 -0.43
C ASN A 111 -11.24 8.21 -1.62
N LEU A 112 -10.03 7.83 -2.02
CA LEU A 112 -9.33 8.46 -3.14
C LEU A 112 -10.05 8.19 -4.48
N PRO A 113 -10.33 9.22 -5.30
CA PRO A 113 -10.89 9.02 -6.62
C PRO A 113 -9.94 8.23 -7.53
N THR A 114 -10.51 7.28 -8.26
CA THR A 114 -9.82 6.46 -9.27
C THR A 114 -9.93 7.03 -10.67
N ALA A 115 -10.73 8.09 -10.87
CA ALA A 115 -10.81 8.86 -12.09
C ALA A 115 -10.73 10.35 -11.75
N TYR A 116 -9.97 11.10 -12.54
CA TYR A 116 -9.75 12.54 -12.34
C TYR A 116 -9.56 13.25 -13.68
N THR A 117 -9.92 14.53 -13.72
CA THR A 117 -9.80 15.36 -14.92
C THR A 117 -8.53 16.20 -14.85
N VAL A 118 -7.85 16.34 -15.98
CA VAL A 118 -6.68 17.20 -16.14
C VAL A 118 -6.93 18.14 -17.32
N ASP A 119 -6.64 19.42 -17.12
CA ASP A 119 -6.72 20.43 -18.18
C ASP A 119 -5.48 20.38 -19.09
N GLU A 120 -5.70 20.06 -20.37
CA GLU A 120 -4.68 20.04 -21.42
C GLU A 120 -5.05 20.94 -22.58
N GLU A 121 -4.36 22.09 -22.68
CA GLU A 121 -4.25 22.96 -23.88
C GLU A 121 -5.53 23.05 -24.75
N ASP A 122 -6.70 23.25 -24.10
CA ASP A 122 -8.06 23.38 -24.67
C ASP A 122 -8.96 22.12 -24.62
N SER A 123 -8.59 21.08 -23.86
CA SER A 123 -9.43 19.90 -23.62
C SER A 123 -9.33 19.37 -22.18
N GLU A 124 -10.46 18.91 -21.64
CA GLU A 124 -10.52 18.15 -20.39
C GLU A 124 -10.27 16.67 -20.69
N ILE A 125 -9.17 16.12 -20.17
CA ILE A 125 -8.87 14.70 -20.31
C ILE A 125 -9.17 13.98 -19.00
N VAL A 126 -10.06 12.98 -19.07
CA VAL A 126 -10.31 12.07 -17.95
C VAL A 126 -9.21 11.01 -17.90
N ARG A 127 -8.46 10.98 -16.80
CA ARG A 127 -7.44 9.97 -16.50
C ARG A 127 -7.94 9.01 -15.43
N SER A 128 -7.43 7.79 -15.45
CA SER A 128 -7.70 6.78 -14.43
C SER A 128 -6.44 6.47 -13.61
N LEU A 129 -6.65 6.24 -12.32
CA LEU A 129 -5.66 5.87 -11.33
C LEU A 129 -5.96 4.47 -10.81
N LYS A 130 -5.02 3.54 -11.01
CA LYS A 130 -5.14 2.17 -10.54
C LYS A 130 -4.71 2.12 -9.08
N ILE A 131 -5.67 1.98 -8.16
CA ILE A 131 -5.43 1.86 -6.73
C ILE A 131 -5.77 0.43 -6.28
N ARG A 132 -4.93 -0.15 -5.42
CA ARG A 132 -5.08 -1.49 -4.86
C ARG A 132 -4.90 -1.46 -3.35
N GLN A 133 -5.69 -2.25 -2.63
CA GLN A 133 -5.49 -2.44 -1.19
C GLN A 133 -4.33 -3.40 -0.93
N ILE A 134 -3.54 -3.13 0.10
CA ILE A 134 -2.36 -3.93 0.44
C ILE A 134 -2.77 -5.26 1.07
N GLU A 135 -3.72 -5.25 1.98
CA GLU A 135 -4.15 -6.40 2.78
C GLU A 135 -4.51 -7.63 1.93
N PRO A 136 -5.44 -7.55 0.95
CA PRO A 136 -5.78 -8.72 0.15
C PRO A 136 -4.62 -9.20 -0.72
N GLU A 137 -3.81 -8.29 -1.25
CA GLU A 137 -2.65 -8.66 -2.09
C GLU A 137 -1.56 -9.34 -1.25
N PHE A 138 -1.28 -8.79 -0.06
CA PHE A 138 -0.33 -9.33 0.90
C PHE A 138 -0.74 -10.74 1.32
N LEU A 139 -1.98 -10.92 1.76
CA LEU A 139 -2.48 -12.23 2.20
C LEU A 139 -2.47 -13.23 1.05
N ASN A 140 -2.92 -12.84 -0.14
CA ASN A 140 -2.90 -13.72 -1.29
C ASN A 140 -1.48 -14.19 -1.62
N LEU A 141 -0.52 -13.28 -1.72
CA LEU A 141 0.87 -13.62 -2.06
C LEU A 141 1.58 -14.41 -0.95
N MET A 142 1.26 -14.15 0.31
CA MET A 142 1.88 -14.82 1.45
C MET A 142 1.40 -16.27 1.61
N PHE A 143 0.15 -16.58 1.25
CA PHE A 143 -0.45 -17.92 1.41
C PHE A 143 -0.70 -18.66 0.10
N ALA A 144 -0.48 -18.04 -1.06
CA ALA A 144 -0.61 -18.72 -2.35
C ALA A 144 0.41 -19.85 -2.57
N GLU A 145 1.47 -19.95 -1.75
CA GLU A 145 2.41 -21.09 -1.78
C GLU A 145 1.89 -22.35 -1.06
N GLU A 146 0.68 -22.35 -0.47
CA GLU A 146 0.09 -23.52 0.22
C GLU A 146 -0.79 -24.42 -0.69
N VAL A 147 -0.73 -24.31 -2.02
CA VAL A 147 -1.58 -25.10 -2.96
C VAL A 147 -0.81 -26.09 -3.82
#